data_AF-A0A9P0FGB0-F1
#
_entry.id   AF-A0A9P0FGB0-F1
#
_cell.length_a   1.000
_cell.length_b   1.000
_cell.length_c   1.000
_cell.angle_alpha   90.00
_cell.angle_beta   90.00
_cell.angle_gamma   90.00
#
_symmetry.space_group_name_H-M   'P 1'
#
loop_
_entity.id
_entity.type
_entity.pdbx_description
1 polymer ?
#
loop_
_entity_poly.entity_id
_entity_poly.type
_entity_poly.pdbx_seq_one_letter_code
_entity_poly.pdbx_strand_id
1 'polypeptide(L)'
;MGCSIRNKEETFTKKNKDWLKGEFTILKVTSRPGRPKKLFQELSERSKRKTEELRNSVDVEVLTHATQVKLSASGKRNAAKIEIITSSKRATKYKRAYSVSQQGDKTGSQMTPTQALSLFVEANLSRSQYETIRNANKNYIPAIALYNEPKSNAIRIRS
;
A
#
# COMPACT_ATOMS: atom_id res chain seq x y z
N MET A 1 -88.25 -3.89 -5.69
CA MET A 1 -87.68 -5.12 -6.30
C MET A 1 -86.19 -4.90 -6.49
N GLY A 2 -85.36 -5.76 -5.90
CA GLY A 2 -83.91 -5.55 -5.76
C GLY A 2 -83.14 -5.58 -7.09
N CYS A 3 -82.14 -4.70 -7.22
CA CYS A 3 -81.21 -4.67 -8.33
C CYS A 3 -80.35 -5.96 -8.38
N SER A 4 -80.36 -6.64 -9.52
CA SER A 4 -79.49 -7.79 -9.83
C SER A 4 -78.02 -7.36 -9.89
N ILE A 5 -77.26 -7.66 -8.85
CA ILE A 5 -75.79 -7.61 -8.85
C ILE A 5 -75.33 -8.77 -9.74
N ARG A 6 -75.15 -8.51 -11.04
CA ARG A 6 -74.68 -9.51 -12.01
C ARG A 6 -73.38 -10.12 -11.50
N ASN A 7 -73.36 -11.45 -11.30
CA ASN A 7 -72.28 -12.28 -10.77
C ASN A 7 -70.88 -11.94 -11.35
N LYS A 8 -70.24 -10.91 -10.78
CA LYS A 8 -68.89 -10.47 -11.18
C LYS A 8 -67.85 -11.53 -10.84
N GLU A 9 -68.08 -12.27 -9.76
CA GLU A 9 -67.19 -13.33 -9.29
C GLU A 9 -67.18 -14.54 -10.23
N GLU A 10 -68.35 -14.98 -10.69
CA GLU A 10 -68.44 -16.10 -11.65
C GLU A 10 -67.86 -15.72 -13.01
N THR A 11 -68.08 -14.49 -13.46
CA THR A 11 -67.49 -14.02 -14.73
C THR A 11 -65.98 -13.82 -14.62
N PHE A 12 -65.49 -13.33 -13.48
CA PHE A 12 -64.06 -13.20 -13.22
C PHE A 12 -63.37 -14.57 -13.16
N THR A 13 -63.93 -15.50 -12.39
CA THR A 13 -63.37 -16.86 -12.27
C THR A 13 -63.43 -17.59 -13.61
N LYS A 14 -64.51 -17.45 -14.40
CA LYS A 14 -64.61 -18.06 -15.74
C LYS A 14 -63.59 -17.52 -16.73
N LYS A 15 -63.32 -16.20 -16.72
CA LYS A 15 -62.35 -15.59 -17.65
C LYS A 15 -60.90 -15.86 -17.27
N ASN A 16 -60.61 -16.02 -15.98
CA ASN A 16 -59.25 -16.17 -15.48
C ASN A 16 -58.91 -17.60 -15.04
N LYS A 17 -59.70 -18.62 -15.44
CA LYS A 17 -59.47 -20.02 -15.03
C LYS A 17 -58.06 -20.49 -15.37
N ASP A 18 -57.57 -20.13 -16.55
CA ASP A 18 -56.27 -20.59 -17.05
C ASP A 18 -55.11 -19.90 -16.33
N TRP A 19 -55.27 -18.62 -15.96
CA TRP A 19 -54.29 -17.91 -15.15
C TRP A 19 -54.27 -18.39 -13.69
N LEU A 20 -55.45 -18.68 -13.12
CA LEU A 20 -55.60 -19.15 -11.74
C LEU A 20 -55.16 -20.60 -11.54
N LYS A 21 -55.25 -21.43 -12.58
CA LYS A 21 -54.79 -22.84 -12.57
C LYS A 21 -53.41 -23.03 -13.17
N GLY A 22 -52.78 -21.96 -13.66
CA GLY A 22 -51.44 -22.01 -14.21
C GLY A 22 -50.45 -22.40 -13.12
N GLU A 23 -49.89 -23.60 -13.23
CA GLU A 23 -48.74 -23.98 -12.42
C GLU A 23 -47.52 -23.22 -12.96
N PHE A 24 -46.96 -22.32 -12.15
CA PHE A 24 -45.69 -21.69 -12.47
C PHE A 24 -44.60 -22.30 -11.60
N THR A 25 -43.53 -22.73 -12.25
CA THR A 25 -42.34 -23.18 -11.52
C THR A 25 -41.54 -21.96 -11.12
N ILE A 26 -41.51 -21.64 -9.81
CA ILE A 26 -40.56 -20.66 -9.29
C ILE A 26 -39.18 -21.28 -9.46
N LEU A 27 -38.39 -20.76 -10.42
CA LEU A 27 -37.00 -21.13 -10.56
C LEU A 27 -36.30 -20.85 -9.22
N LYS A 28 -35.90 -21.90 -8.51
CA LYS A 28 -35.03 -21.76 -7.34
C LYS A 28 -33.77 -21.08 -7.85
N VAL A 29 -33.54 -19.85 -7.41
CA VAL A 29 -32.33 -19.10 -7.74
C VAL A 29 -31.14 -19.90 -7.21
N THR A 30 -30.52 -20.70 -8.07
CA THR A 30 -29.24 -21.34 -7.78
C THR A 30 -28.23 -20.23 -7.60
N SER A 31 -27.73 -20.06 -6.38
CA SER A 31 -26.65 -19.15 -5.96
C SER A 31 -26.23 -18.15 -7.03
N ARG A 32 -26.78 -16.93 -6.99
CA ARG A 32 -26.23 -15.83 -7.81
C ARG A 32 -24.75 -15.72 -7.45
N PRO A 33 -23.81 -15.89 -8.40
CA PRO A 33 -22.41 -15.72 -8.08
C PRO A 33 -22.23 -14.26 -7.68
N GLY A 34 -22.09 -14.04 -6.38
CA GLY A 34 -21.75 -12.73 -5.85
C GLY A 34 -20.38 -12.31 -6.36
N ARG A 35 -19.99 -11.07 -6.09
CA ARG A 35 -18.65 -10.57 -6.40
C ARG A 35 -17.60 -11.56 -5.86
N PRO A 36 -16.65 -12.03 -6.70
CA PRO A 36 -15.62 -12.97 -6.25
C PRO A 36 -14.86 -12.35 -5.06
N LYS A 37 -14.76 -13.13 -3.98
CA LYS A 37 -14.03 -12.72 -2.78
C LYS A 37 -12.54 -12.90 -3.06
N LYS A 38 -11.80 -11.79 -3.02
CA LYS A 38 -10.33 -11.82 -3.06
C LYS A 38 -9.78 -12.43 -1.78
N LEU A 39 -8.58 -13.01 -1.87
CA LEU A 39 -7.83 -13.45 -0.70
C LEU A 39 -7.47 -12.26 0.19
N PHE A 40 -7.36 -12.48 1.50
CA PHE A 40 -7.07 -11.40 2.47
C PHE A 40 -5.78 -10.63 2.13
N GLN A 41 -4.77 -11.31 1.59
CA GLN A 41 -3.49 -10.71 1.20
C GLN A 41 -3.62 -9.71 0.04
N GLU A 42 -4.57 -9.94 -0.87
CA GLU A 42 -4.80 -9.14 -2.07
C GLU A 42 -5.80 -7.99 -1.85
N LEU A 43 -6.41 -7.92 -0.66
CA LEU A 43 -7.31 -6.84 -0.30
C LEU A 43 -6.55 -5.54 -0.09
N SER A 44 -7.17 -4.43 -0.49
CA SER A 44 -6.70 -3.09 -0.11
C SER A 44 -6.84 -2.88 1.39
N GLU A 45 -6.02 -1.99 1.95
CA GLU A 45 -6.01 -1.70 3.38
C GLU A 45 -7.38 -1.22 3.89
N ARG A 46 -8.11 -0.47 3.06
CA ARG A 46 -9.50 -0.08 3.34
C ARG A 46 -10.43 -1.29 3.49
N SER A 47 -10.23 -2.34 2.70
CA SER A 47 -11.06 -3.55 2.71
C SER A 47 -10.69 -4.51 3.84
N LYS A 48 -9.44 -4.50 4.33
CA LYS A 48 -9.00 -5.27 5.50
C LYS A 48 -9.59 -4.78 6.82
N ARG A 49 -10.19 -3.58 6.84
CA ARG A 49 -10.94 -3.03 8.00
C ARG A 49 -12.06 -3.94 8.49
N LYS A 50 -12.53 -4.88 7.66
CA LYS A 50 -13.48 -5.94 8.04
C LYS A 50 -13.03 -6.82 9.21
N THR A 51 -11.78 -6.70 9.67
CA THR A 51 -11.25 -7.29 10.91
C THR A 51 -11.67 -6.52 12.18
N GLU A 52 -12.55 -5.51 12.08
CA GLU A 52 -13.04 -4.70 13.20
C GLU A 52 -13.68 -5.52 14.33
N GLU A 53 -14.53 -6.48 13.98
CA GLU A 53 -15.17 -7.36 14.97
C GLU A 53 -14.14 -8.14 15.81
N LEU A 54 -13.12 -8.70 15.16
CA LEU A 54 -12.02 -9.40 15.83
C LEU A 54 -11.17 -8.47 16.71
N ARG A 55 -11.01 -7.20 16.31
CA ARG A 55 -10.25 -6.20 17.08
C ARG A 55 -11.00 -5.70 18.31
N ASN A 56 -12.34 -5.69 18.25
CA ASN A 56 -13.16 -5.21 19.36
C ASN A 56 -13.51 -6.33 20.35
N SER A 57 -13.56 -7.58 19.90
CA SER A 57 -13.96 -8.73 20.73
C SER A 57 -12.81 -9.42 21.46
N VAL A 58 -11.59 -9.35 20.92
CA VAL A 58 -10.44 -10.11 21.45
C VAL A 58 -9.38 -9.16 21.98
N ASP A 59 -8.89 -9.47 23.17
CA ASP A 59 -7.82 -8.71 23.80
C ASP A 59 -6.49 -8.82 23.04
N VAL A 60 -5.67 -7.78 23.14
CA VAL A 60 -4.38 -7.68 22.46
C VAL A 60 -3.45 -8.82 22.89
N GLU A 61 -3.41 -9.20 24.17
CA GLU A 61 -2.52 -10.26 24.64
C GLU A 61 -2.83 -11.60 23.95
N VAL A 62 -4.11 -11.93 23.85
CA VAL A 62 -4.58 -13.16 23.18
C VAL A 62 -4.23 -13.15 21.69
N LEU A 63 -4.42 -12.02 21.01
CA LEU A 63 -4.06 -11.88 19.59
C LEU A 63 -2.55 -12.02 19.35
N THR A 64 -1.73 -11.49 20.25
CA THR A 64 -0.27 -11.59 20.15
C THR A 64 0.23 -13.02 20.33
N HIS A 65 -0.30 -13.74 21.33
CA HIS A 65 0.02 -15.13 21.56
C HIS A 65 -0.43 -16.01 20.39
N ALA A 66 -1.66 -15.82 19.89
CA ALA A 66 -2.16 -16.55 18.72
C ALA A 66 -1.29 -16.32 17.48
N THR A 67 -0.83 -15.09 17.27
CA THR A 67 0.09 -14.74 16.17
C THR A 67 1.44 -15.44 16.35
N GLN A 68 2.02 -15.42 17.55
CA GLN A 68 3.27 -16.11 17.86
C GLN A 68 3.17 -17.62 17.58
N VAL A 69 2.09 -18.28 18.02
CA VAL A 69 1.86 -19.71 17.79
C VAL A 69 1.75 -20.00 16.29
N LYS A 70 0.98 -19.21 15.54
CA LYS A 70 0.85 -19.39 14.08
C LYS A 70 2.16 -19.19 13.34
N LEU A 71 2.95 -18.17 13.71
CA LEU A 71 4.26 -17.94 13.11
C LEU A 71 5.25 -19.07 13.44
N SER A 72 5.22 -19.57 14.68
CA SER A 72 6.05 -20.71 15.10
C SER A 72 5.70 -21.97 14.32
N ALA A 73 4.40 -22.27 14.18
CA ALA A 73 3.92 -23.41 13.39
C ALA A 73 4.30 -23.30 11.91
N SER A 74 4.37 -22.08 11.37
CA SER A 74 4.83 -21.83 10.00
C SER A 74 6.36 -21.90 9.82
N GLY A 75 7.11 -22.20 10.89
CA GLY A 75 8.58 -22.28 10.89
C GLY A 75 9.30 -20.93 11.01
N LYS A 76 8.56 -19.81 11.09
CA LYS A 76 9.10 -18.45 11.16
C LYS A 76 9.48 -18.07 12.59
N ARG A 77 10.40 -18.83 13.21
CA ARG A 77 10.79 -18.69 14.63
C ARG A 77 11.27 -17.28 15.00
N ASN A 78 12.08 -16.65 14.15
CA ASN A 78 12.57 -15.29 14.39
C ASN A 78 11.43 -14.25 14.35
N ALA A 79 10.43 -14.43 13.48
CA ALA A 79 9.27 -13.55 13.43
C ALA A 79 8.27 -13.80 14.56
N ALA A 80 8.19 -15.04 15.05
CA ALA A 80 7.35 -15.41 16.19
C ALA A 80 7.82 -14.75 17.50
N LYS A 81 9.10 -14.42 17.61
CA LYS A 81 9.64 -13.60 18.69
C LYS A 81 9.24 -12.13 18.48
N ILE A 82 7.95 -11.83 18.63
CA ILE A 82 7.36 -10.49 18.46
C ILE A 82 7.78 -9.63 19.67
N GLU A 83 9.05 -9.21 19.71
CA GLU A 83 9.60 -8.31 20.76
C GLU A 83 9.09 -6.86 20.62
N ILE A 84 8.38 -6.54 19.53
CA ILE A 84 7.98 -5.18 19.19
C ILE A 84 6.97 -4.61 20.19
N ILE A 85 6.14 -5.46 20.79
CA ILE A 85 5.07 -5.03 21.72
C ILE A 85 5.62 -4.88 23.14
N THR A 86 6.52 -5.76 23.57
CA THR A 86 7.11 -5.73 24.92
C THR A 86 8.16 -4.65 25.09
N SER A 87 8.85 -4.25 24.02
CA SER A 87 9.92 -3.24 24.07
C SER A 87 9.54 -1.97 23.32
N SER A 88 8.50 -1.25 23.79
CA SER A 88 8.10 0.05 23.23
C SER A 88 9.29 1.04 23.13
N LYS A 89 10.21 0.98 24.11
CA LYS A 89 11.42 1.81 24.18
C LYS A 89 12.41 1.58 23.02
N ARG A 90 12.42 0.39 22.42
CA ARG A 90 13.31 0.06 21.27
C ARG A 90 12.57 -0.03 19.93
N ALA A 91 11.23 -0.02 19.93
CA ALA A 91 10.44 -0.11 18.70
C ALA A 91 10.82 0.99 17.69
N THR A 92 11.09 2.21 18.17
CA THR A 92 11.55 3.33 17.31
C THR A 92 12.94 3.07 16.73
N LYS A 93 13.86 2.49 17.50
CA LYS A 93 15.20 2.10 17.06
C LYS A 93 15.13 1.01 15.99
N TYR A 94 14.31 -0.02 16.20
CA TYR A 94 14.10 -1.08 15.20
C TYR A 94 13.43 -0.56 13.93
N LYS A 95 12.43 0.33 14.05
CA LYS A 95 11.81 1.00 12.90
C LYS A 95 12.85 1.78 12.08
N ARG A 96 13.70 2.57 12.74
CA ARG A 96 14.78 3.31 12.07
C ARG A 96 15.77 2.37 11.39
N ALA A 97 16.25 1.35 12.10
CA ALA A 97 17.18 0.37 11.53
C ALA A 97 16.61 -0.36 10.30
N TYR A 98 15.33 -0.75 10.36
CA TYR A 98 14.63 -1.39 9.25
C TYR A 98 14.44 -0.45 8.05
N SER A 99 14.09 0.82 8.29
CA SER A 99 14.02 1.83 7.23
C SER A 99 15.38 2.06 6.56
N VAL A 100 16.46 2.11 7.35
CA VAL A 100 17.83 2.22 6.84
C VAL A 100 18.23 0.98 6.03
N SER A 101 17.87 -0.23 6.48
CA SER A 101 18.16 -1.46 5.72
C SER A 101 17.34 -1.58 4.43
N GLN A 102 16.09 -1.09 4.41
CA GLN A 102 15.26 -1.04 3.21
C GLN A 102 15.72 0.03 2.21
N GLN A 103 16.44 1.04 2.70
CA GLN A 103 17.18 2.00 1.90
C GLN A 103 18.53 1.47 1.42
N GLY A 104 18.79 0.16 1.58
CA GLY A 104 19.93 -0.52 0.97
C GLY A 104 20.14 -0.07 -0.47
N ASP A 105 21.31 0.54 -0.69
CA ASP A 105 21.94 0.93 -1.95
C ASP A 105 21.18 1.87 -2.91
N LYS A 106 19.95 2.29 -2.60
CA LYS A 106 19.18 3.21 -3.48
C LYS A 106 19.55 4.67 -3.35
N THR A 107 20.36 5.03 -2.36
CA THR A 107 21.00 6.33 -2.30
C THR A 107 22.47 6.08 -2.07
N GLY A 108 23.22 5.86 -3.16
CA GLY A 108 24.65 6.06 -3.14
C GLY A 108 24.90 7.38 -2.42
N SER A 109 25.68 7.33 -1.34
CA SER A 109 25.97 8.49 -0.48
C SER A 109 26.16 9.71 -1.36
N GLN A 110 25.32 10.73 -1.19
CA GLN A 110 25.42 11.97 -1.96
C GLN A 110 26.88 12.39 -1.99
N MET A 111 27.43 12.63 -3.18
CA MET A 111 28.82 13.02 -3.33
C MET A 111 29.04 14.29 -2.51
N THR A 112 30.06 14.29 -1.64
CA THR A 112 30.35 15.47 -0.83
C THR A 112 30.73 16.64 -1.74
N PRO A 113 30.47 17.90 -1.36
CA PRO A 113 30.83 19.06 -2.18
C PRO A 113 32.33 19.07 -2.57
N THR A 114 33.21 18.62 -1.67
CA THR A 114 34.65 18.53 -1.91
C THR A 114 34.98 17.45 -2.94
N GLN A 115 34.38 16.27 -2.86
CA GLN A 115 34.55 15.22 -3.87
C GLN A 115 34.02 15.66 -5.24
N ALA A 116 32.91 16.38 -5.25
CA ALA A 116 32.32 16.93 -6.46
C ALA A 116 33.24 17.95 -7.14
N LEU A 117 33.91 18.78 -6.34
CA LEU A 117 34.90 19.73 -6.83
C LEU A 117 36.18 19.02 -7.33
N SER A 118 36.65 17.99 -6.62
CA SER A 118 37.77 17.15 -7.07
C SER A 118 37.47 16.54 -8.44
N LEU A 119 36.29 15.93 -8.61
CA LEU A 119 35.85 15.34 -9.87
C LEU A 119 35.74 16.41 -10.98
N PHE A 120 35.24 17.60 -10.66
CA PHE A 120 35.16 18.71 -11.61
C PHE A 120 36.54 19.12 -12.14
N VAL A 121 37.54 19.20 -11.25
CA VAL A 121 38.93 19.57 -11.60
C VAL A 121 39.66 18.43 -12.30
N GLU A 122 39.60 17.21 -11.76
CA GLU A 122 40.29 16.03 -12.29
C GLU A 122 39.79 15.62 -13.68
N ALA A 123 38.47 15.65 -13.88
CA ALA A 123 37.87 15.35 -15.18
C ALA A 123 37.82 16.57 -16.12
N ASN A 124 38.36 17.72 -15.68
CA ASN A 124 38.42 18.98 -16.43
C ASN A 124 37.07 19.34 -17.09
N LEU A 125 35.98 19.22 -16.32
CA LEU A 125 34.64 19.44 -16.82
C LEU A 125 34.36 20.94 -16.98
N SER A 126 33.66 21.30 -18.06
CA SER A 126 33.07 22.62 -18.16
C SER A 126 31.85 22.73 -17.22
N ARG A 127 31.47 23.97 -16.89
CA ARG A 127 30.28 24.22 -16.05
C ARG A 127 29.00 23.63 -16.66
N SER A 128 28.83 23.69 -17.99
CA SER A 128 27.65 23.16 -18.67
C SER A 128 27.63 21.62 -18.67
N GLN A 129 28.80 20.99 -18.83
CA GLN A 129 28.94 19.53 -18.76
C GLN A 129 28.62 19.03 -17.35
N TYR A 130 29.14 19.69 -16.32
CA TYR A 130 28.84 19.36 -14.93
C TYR A 130 27.35 19.44 -14.61
N GLU A 131 26.67 20.53 -15.00
CA GLU A 131 25.23 20.67 -14.78
C GLU A 131 24.41 19.63 -15.57
N THR A 132 24.87 19.21 -16.75
CA THR A 132 24.24 18.12 -17.50
C THR A 132 24.32 16.79 -16.75
N ILE A 133 25.50 16.44 -16.26
CA ILE A 133 25.74 15.20 -15.48
C ILE A 133 24.94 15.25 -14.17
N ARG A 134 24.89 16.42 -13.53
CA ARG A 134 24.11 16.66 -12.31
C ARG A 134 22.61 16.53 -12.55
N ASN A 135 22.09 17.10 -13.63
CA ASN A 135 20.67 17.01 -13.95
C ASN A 135 20.24 15.57 -14.23
N ALA A 136 21.13 14.75 -14.81
CA ALA A 136 20.92 13.32 -14.96
C ALA A 136 20.89 12.57 -13.61
N ASN A 137 21.63 13.06 -12.60
CA ASN A 137 21.80 12.40 -11.30
C ASN A 137 21.63 13.36 -10.12
N LYS A 138 20.47 14.05 -10.06
CA LYS A 138 20.22 15.19 -9.15
C LYS A 138 20.34 14.86 -7.66
N ASN A 139 20.05 13.62 -7.29
CA ASN A 139 20.11 13.16 -5.89
C ASN A 139 21.53 12.78 -5.44
N TYR A 140 22.46 12.59 -6.39
CA TYR A 140 23.81 12.12 -6.11
C TYR A 140 24.85 13.24 -6.20
N ILE A 141 24.71 14.14 -7.19
CA ILE A 141 25.69 15.19 -7.47
C ILE A 141 25.24 16.53 -6.86
N PRO A 142 26.00 17.12 -5.93
CA PRO A 142 25.64 18.41 -5.32
C PRO A 142 25.75 19.56 -6.32
N ALA A 143 25.15 20.71 -6.02
CA ALA A 143 25.38 21.93 -6.82
C ALA A 143 26.73 22.55 -6.44
N ILE A 144 27.53 23.00 -7.42
CA ILE A 144 28.81 23.69 -7.19
C ILE A 144 28.63 25.16 -6.73
N ALA A 145 27.39 25.65 -6.59
CA ALA A 145 27.06 27.05 -6.30
C ALA A 145 27.63 27.65 -4.99
N LEU A 146 28.44 26.92 -4.23
CA LEU A 146 28.87 27.26 -2.87
C LEU A 146 30.30 27.81 -2.75
N TYR A 147 31.09 27.89 -3.82
CA TYR A 147 32.47 28.41 -3.72
C TYR A 147 32.78 29.44 -4.80
N ASN A 148 32.18 30.61 -4.66
CA ASN A 148 32.72 31.85 -5.22
C ASN A 148 33.41 32.62 -4.08
N GLU A 149 34.57 32.14 -3.63
CA GLU A 149 35.55 32.94 -2.91
C GLU A 149 36.95 32.60 -3.45
N PRO A 150 37.86 33.58 -3.47
CA PRO A 150 38.24 34.26 -4.70
C PRO A 150 39.31 33.49 -5.48
N LYS A 151 39.19 33.56 -6.80
CA LYS A 151 40.30 33.30 -7.75
C LYS A 151 41.46 34.31 -7.61
N SER A 152 41.72 34.87 -6.42
CA SER A 152 42.73 35.92 -6.24
C SER A 152 44.15 35.40 -5.99
N ASN A 153 44.35 34.14 -5.59
CA ASN A 153 45.67 33.71 -5.10
C ASN A 153 46.39 32.60 -5.88
N ALA A 154 45.87 32.17 -7.03
CA ALA A 154 46.57 31.17 -7.83
C ALA A 154 46.26 31.34 -9.32
N ILE A 155 46.95 32.29 -9.97
CA ILE A 155 47.61 32.16 -11.27
C ILE A 155 48.52 33.40 -11.39
N ARG A 156 49.74 33.26 -10.88
CA ARG A 156 50.92 33.91 -11.44
C ARG A 156 51.82 32.76 -11.90
N ILE A 157 52.59 32.99 -12.96
CA ILE A 157 53.46 32.04 -13.71
C ILE A 157 52.68 31.47 -14.93
N ARG A 158 52.99 31.76 -16.20
CA ARG A 158 54.31 32.01 -16.86
C ARG A 158 54.27 33.14 -17.90
N SER A 159 55.45 33.72 -18.07
CA SER A 159 55.96 34.48 -19.23
C SER A 159 55.77 33.76 -20.55
#